data_AF-A0A841B703-F1
#
_entry.id   AF-A0A841B703-F1
#
_cell.length_a   1.000
_cell.length_b   1.000
_cell.length_c   1.000
_cell.angle_alpha   90.00
_cell.angle_beta   90.00
_cell.angle_gamma   90.00
#
_symmetry.space_group_name_H-M   'P 1'
#
loop_
_entity.id
_entity.type
_entity.pdbx_description
1 polymer ?
#
loop_
_entity_poly.entity_id
_entity_poly.type
_entity_poly.pdbx_seq_one_letter_code
_entity_poly.pdbx_strand_id
1 'polypeptide(L)'
;MRNIDGGFLAAPDQASLDRRDQDVRKGKLALLLTVAGGFVALIAGYNALVDFSPVSLVVTMIALAVAVGGGVLTKHLMRAVRFRVHKPNAGLVGAAKLTGLLVAFFGIAALLGSIEAPGALRVVLIAGGVGTIAYVKSLHDQQWVLFELDAVGVRVERTIVPWRDVSRLTTDPVGPGMTRLGALPVNAAPLYVAVQDSELDPRLLAGAVGRFAPQGILLTGGQGPAT
;
A
#
# COMPACT_ATOMS: atom_id res chain seq x y z
N MET A 1 -29.60 43.45 -7.01
CA MET A 1 -29.81 42.07 -6.51
C MET A 1 -28.76 41.18 -7.15
N ARG A 2 -27.93 40.53 -6.34
CA ARG A 2 -26.70 39.82 -6.73
C ARG A 2 -27.11 38.37 -7.06
N ASN A 3 -26.98 37.96 -8.33
CA ASN A 3 -27.21 36.59 -8.72
C ASN A 3 -25.93 35.78 -8.44
N ILE A 4 -25.93 34.98 -7.38
CA ILE A 4 -24.86 34.07 -6.97
C ILE A 4 -25.31 32.67 -7.37
N ASP A 5 -25.33 32.41 -8.68
CA ASP A 5 -25.64 31.09 -9.20
C ASP A 5 -24.34 30.27 -9.30
N GLY A 6 -24.32 29.18 -8.55
CA GLY A 6 -23.63 27.96 -8.96
C GLY A 6 -22.12 27.95 -8.83
N GLY A 7 -21.61 28.14 -7.61
CA GLY A 7 -20.28 27.63 -7.25
C GLY A 7 -20.25 26.13 -7.52
N PHE A 8 -19.57 25.73 -8.59
CA PHE A 8 -19.26 24.35 -8.91
C PHE A 8 -18.71 23.67 -7.66
N LEU A 9 -19.53 22.84 -7.03
CA LEU A 9 -19.08 21.86 -6.05
C LEU A 9 -18.02 21.03 -6.76
N ALA A 10 -16.77 21.20 -6.38
CA ALA A 10 -15.61 20.59 -7.02
C ALA A 10 -15.78 19.06 -6.98
N ALA A 11 -16.32 18.51 -8.06
CA ALA A 11 -16.22 17.10 -8.35
C ALA A 11 -14.72 16.75 -8.38
N PRO A 12 -14.31 15.57 -7.89
CA PRO A 12 -12.94 15.11 -8.11
C PRO A 12 -12.65 15.22 -9.61
N ASP A 13 -11.54 15.90 -9.95
CA ASP A 13 -11.14 16.13 -11.35
C ASP A 13 -11.21 14.79 -12.09
N GLN A 14 -12.15 14.65 -13.03
CA GLN A 14 -12.40 13.38 -13.73
C GLN A 14 -11.11 12.85 -14.38
N ALA A 15 -10.25 13.76 -14.84
CA ALA A 15 -8.94 13.41 -15.40
C ALA A 15 -8.00 12.76 -14.36
N SER A 16 -8.08 13.17 -13.09
CA SER A 16 -7.30 12.58 -11.99
C SER A 16 -7.79 11.19 -11.60
N LEU A 17 -9.12 10.97 -11.64
CA LEU A 17 -9.74 9.67 -11.41
C LEU A 17 -9.42 8.68 -12.53
N ASP A 18 -9.51 9.12 -13.79
CA ASP A 18 -9.19 8.28 -14.95
C ASP A 18 -7.72 7.86 -14.96
N ARG A 19 -6.80 8.77 -14.63
CA ARG A 19 -5.37 8.44 -14.46
C ARG A 19 -5.15 7.43 -13.34
N ARG A 20 -5.79 7.62 -12.18
CA ARG A 20 -5.74 6.67 -11.08
C ARG A 20 -6.25 5.30 -11.52
N ASP A 21 -7.36 5.24 -12.23
CA ASP A 21 -7.94 3.98 -12.68
C ASP A 21 -7.03 3.25 -13.68
N GLN A 22 -6.39 3.98 -14.60
CA GLN A 22 -5.38 3.41 -15.47
C GLN A 22 -4.17 2.87 -14.70
N ASP A 23 -3.64 3.63 -13.74
CA ASP A 23 -2.48 3.22 -12.95
C ASP A 23 -2.81 2.06 -12.00
N VAL A 24 -4.03 2.03 -11.45
CA VAL A 24 -4.55 0.90 -10.67
C VAL A 24 -4.70 -0.33 -11.55
N ARG A 25 -5.20 -0.21 -12.78
CA ARG A 25 -5.28 -1.34 -13.73
C ARG A 25 -3.89 -1.88 -14.07
N LYS A 26 -2.93 -1.01 -14.40
CA LYS A 26 -1.52 -1.40 -14.63
C LYS A 26 -0.92 -2.07 -13.40
N GLY A 27 -1.16 -1.51 -12.21
CA GLY A 27 -0.72 -2.07 -10.94
C GLY A 27 -1.32 -3.45 -10.65
N LYS A 28 -2.60 -3.66 -10.96
CA LYS A 28 -3.27 -4.97 -10.85
C LYS A 28 -2.69 -5.99 -11.82
N LEU A 29 -2.42 -5.60 -13.07
CA LEU A 29 -1.77 -6.47 -14.05
C LEU A 29 -0.35 -6.84 -13.63
N ALA A 30 0.44 -5.86 -13.17
CA ALA A 30 1.79 -6.09 -12.66
C ALA A 30 1.77 -7.03 -11.44
N LEU A 31 0.80 -6.86 -10.53
CA LEU A 31 0.61 -7.75 -9.39
C LEU A 31 0.27 -9.17 -9.81
N LEU A 32 -0.64 -9.34 -10.79
CA LEU A 32 -0.98 -10.66 -11.33
C LEU A 32 0.23 -11.35 -11.92
N LEU A 33 1.06 -10.62 -12.69
CA LEU A 33 2.32 -11.14 -13.22
C LEU A 33 3.28 -11.55 -12.10
N THR A 34 3.37 -10.77 -11.02
CA THR A 34 4.19 -11.12 -9.87
C THR A 34 3.74 -12.40 -9.19
N VAL A 35 2.43 -12.56 -8.98
CA VAL A 35 1.87 -13.75 -8.32
C VAL A 35 2.07 -14.97 -9.20
N ALA A 36 1.78 -14.85 -10.50
CA ALA A 36 2.00 -15.94 -11.46
C ALA A 36 3.49 -16.32 -11.55
N GLY A 37 4.39 -15.34 -11.66
CA GLY A 37 5.84 -15.56 -11.68
C GLY A 37 6.34 -16.21 -10.39
N GLY A 38 5.89 -15.73 -9.22
CA GLY A 38 6.27 -16.31 -7.93
C GLY A 38 5.79 -17.76 -7.78
N PHE A 39 4.58 -18.07 -8.25
CA PHE A 39 4.05 -19.43 -8.23
C PHE A 39 4.83 -20.37 -9.16
N VAL A 40 5.12 -19.93 -10.39
CA VAL A 40 5.94 -20.69 -11.35
C VAL A 40 7.36 -20.89 -10.81
N ALA A 41 7.94 -19.88 -10.17
CA ALA A 41 9.26 -19.97 -9.55
C ALA A 41 9.30 -21.00 -8.42
N LEU A 42 8.25 -21.07 -7.59
CA LEU A 42 8.17 -22.06 -6.51
C LEU A 42 8.06 -23.49 -7.05
N ILE A 43 7.24 -23.72 -8.08
CA ILE A 43 7.09 -25.04 -8.70
C ILE A 43 8.37 -25.45 -9.43
N ALA A 44 8.89 -24.57 -10.29
CA ALA A 44 10.09 -24.86 -11.07
C ALA A 44 11.34 -25.00 -10.19
N GLY A 45 11.46 -24.17 -9.16
CA GLY A 45 12.58 -24.21 -8.22
C GLY A 45 12.58 -25.49 -7.40
N TYR A 46 11.39 -26.00 -7.06
CA TYR A 46 11.25 -27.31 -6.44
C TYR A 46 11.70 -28.44 -7.38
N ASN A 47 11.23 -28.44 -8.64
CA ASN A 47 11.66 -29.45 -9.63
C ASN A 47 13.17 -29.37 -9.90
N ALA A 48 13.77 -28.19 -9.80
CA ALA A 48 15.22 -28.03 -9.87
C ALA A 48 15.96 -28.66 -8.69
N LEU A 49 15.35 -28.67 -7.50
CA LEU A 49 15.94 -29.29 -6.31
C LEU A 49 15.75 -30.82 -6.29
N VAL A 50 14.65 -31.34 -6.83
CA VAL A 50 14.33 -32.78 -6.82
C VAL A 50 14.97 -33.51 -8.01
N ASP A 51 14.79 -32.99 -9.23
CA ASP A 51 15.17 -33.68 -10.47
C ASP A 51 16.40 -33.07 -11.15
N PHE A 52 16.92 -31.95 -10.62
CA PHE A 52 18.12 -31.24 -11.10
C PHE A 52 18.17 -31.07 -12.63
N SER A 53 17.09 -30.53 -13.20
CA SER A 53 16.96 -30.29 -14.65
C SER A 53 17.45 -28.88 -15.05
N PRO A 54 18.30 -28.73 -16.08
CA PRO A 54 18.71 -27.42 -16.59
C PRO A 54 17.52 -26.56 -17.02
N VAL A 55 16.47 -27.18 -17.58
CA VAL A 55 15.24 -26.49 -18.00
C VAL A 55 14.51 -25.92 -16.78
N SER A 56 14.42 -26.69 -15.69
CA SER A 56 13.78 -26.24 -14.45
C SER A 56 14.51 -25.05 -13.81
N LEU A 57 15.85 -25.01 -13.87
CA LEU A 57 16.64 -23.87 -13.41
C LEU A 57 16.37 -22.60 -14.23
N VAL A 58 16.35 -22.72 -15.57
CA VAL A 58 16.04 -21.58 -16.46
C VAL A 58 14.63 -21.05 -16.19
N VAL A 59 13.63 -21.94 -16.10
CA VAL A 59 12.24 -21.54 -15.82
C VAL A 59 12.14 -20.86 -14.45
N THR A 60 12.84 -21.36 -13.43
CA THR A 60 12.89 -20.76 -12.09
C THR A 60 13.44 -19.34 -12.13
N MET A 61 14.57 -19.14 -12.82
CA MET A 61 15.21 -17.83 -12.92
C MET A 61 14.34 -16.81 -13.65
N ILE A 62 13.70 -17.21 -14.76
CA ILE A 62 12.78 -16.34 -15.51
C ILE A 62 11.58 -15.98 -14.62
N ALA A 63 10.99 -16.98 -13.95
CA ALA A 63 9.83 -16.79 -13.11
C ALA A 63 10.12 -15.88 -11.89
N LEU A 64 11.31 -16.01 -11.29
CA LEU A 64 11.80 -15.11 -10.25
C LEU A 64 11.99 -13.68 -10.77
N ALA A 65 12.58 -13.52 -11.96
CA ALA A 65 12.77 -12.21 -12.57
C ALA A 65 11.42 -11.51 -12.84
N VAL A 66 10.42 -12.27 -13.32
CA VAL A 66 9.04 -11.76 -13.51
C VAL A 66 8.40 -11.41 -12.17
N ALA A 67 8.58 -12.24 -11.14
CA ALA A 67 8.06 -11.97 -9.80
C ALA A 67 8.62 -10.67 -9.22
N VAL A 68 9.94 -10.52 -9.21
CA VAL A 68 10.64 -9.36 -8.68
C VAL A 68 10.34 -8.11 -9.51
N GLY A 69 10.45 -8.21 -10.84
CA GLY A 69 10.20 -7.09 -11.76
C GLY A 69 8.77 -6.56 -11.66
N GLY A 70 7.78 -7.46 -11.68
CA GLY A 70 6.38 -7.09 -11.47
C GLY A 70 6.13 -6.46 -10.09
N GLY A 71 6.85 -6.92 -9.05
CA GLY A 71 6.67 -6.43 -7.69
C GLY A 71 7.20 -5.01 -7.53
N VAL A 72 8.38 -4.74 -8.10
CA VAL A 72 8.97 -3.39 -8.17
C VAL A 72 8.07 -2.46 -8.97
N LEU A 73 7.58 -2.90 -10.14
CA LEU A 73 6.69 -2.11 -10.97
C LEU A 73 5.37 -1.80 -10.25
N THR A 74 4.75 -2.79 -9.60
CA THR A 74 3.54 -2.62 -8.80
C THR A 74 3.77 -1.60 -7.70
N LYS A 75 4.89 -1.71 -6.97
CA LYS A 75 5.25 -0.75 -5.91
C LYS A 75 5.41 0.66 -6.45
N HIS A 76 6.06 0.81 -7.60
CA HIS A 76 6.26 2.11 -8.24
C HIS A 76 4.94 2.74 -8.69
N LEU A 77 4.07 1.96 -9.35
CA LEU A 77 2.76 2.42 -9.80
C LEU A 77 1.86 2.77 -8.61
N MET A 78 1.83 1.95 -7.57
CA MET A 78 0.99 2.20 -6.39
C MET A 78 1.45 3.40 -5.55
N ARG A 79 2.75 3.72 -5.56
CA ARG A 79 3.28 4.97 -4.95
C ARG A 79 2.83 6.23 -5.69
N ALA A 80 2.55 6.13 -6.99
CA ALA A 80 1.98 7.24 -7.75
C ALA A 80 0.50 7.48 -7.41
N VAL A 81 -0.18 6.46 -6.88
CA VAL A 81 -1.64 6.46 -6.63
C VAL A 81 -2.00 6.88 -5.21
N ARG A 82 -1.13 6.66 -4.22
CA ARG A 82 -1.39 6.92 -2.80
C ARG A 82 -0.16 7.46 -2.07
N PHE A 83 -0.38 8.43 -1.20
CA PHE A 83 0.57 8.80 -0.15
C PHE A 83 0.12 8.15 1.17
N ARG A 84 1.05 7.58 1.93
CA ARG A 84 0.74 6.88 3.19
C ARG A 84 1.80 7.17 4.23
N VAL A 85 1.33 7.47 5.44
CA VAL A 85 2.11 7.56 6.65
C VAL A 85 1.77 6.36 7.51
N HIS A 86 2.80 5.67 7.99
CA HIS A 86 2.64 4.48 8.82
C HIS A 86 3.03 4.75 10.27
N LYS A 87 2.60 3.87 11.18
CA LYS A 87 3.11 3.84 12.56
C LYS A 87 4.62 3.56 12.57
N PRO A 88 5.36 4.08 13.55
CA PRO A 88 6.78 3.78 13.69
C PRO A 88 7.01 2.28 13.76
N ASN A 89 8.10 1.79 13.16
CA ASN A 89 8.46 0.37 13.06
C ASN A 89 7.50 -0.51 12.24
N ALA A 90 6.53 0.06 11.50
CA ALA A 90 5.64 -0.72 10.64
C ALA A 90 6.39 -1.65 9.68
N GLY A 91 7.49 -1.17 9.09
CA GLY A 91 8.32 -1.97 8.19
C GLY A 91 8.99 -3.15 8.89
N LEU A 92 9.54 -2.93 10.08
CA LEU A 92 10.25 -3.95 10.84
C LEU A 92 9.30 -5.03 11.38
N VAL A 93 8.16 -4.62 11.94
CA VAL A 93 7.13 -5.55 12.42
C VAL A 93 6.50 -6.33 11.26
N GLY A 94 6.27 -5.66 10.13
CA GLY A 94 5.79 -6.31 8.91
C GLY A 94 6.78 -7.35 8.39
N ALA A 95 8.07 -7.01 8.34
CA ALA A 95 9.13 -7.93 7.96
C ALA A 95 9.23 -9.11 8.92
N ALA A 96 9.19 -8.89 10.23
CA ALA A 96 9.22 -9.95 11.23
C ALA A 96 8.04 -10.92 11.08
N LYS A 97 6.81 -10.43 10.87
CA LYS A 97 5.63 -11.25 10.60
C LYS A 97 5.81 -12.10 9.34
N LEU A 98 6.30 -11.49 8.26
CA LEU A 98 6.54 -12.19 6.99
C LEU A 98 7.63 -13.25 7.12
N THR A 99 8.73 -12.94 7.80
CA THR A 99 9.82 -13.90 8.06
C THR A 99 9.33 -15.06 8.91
N GLY A 100 8.58 -14.82 9.99
CA GLY A 100 8.00 -15.88 10.81
C GLY A 100 7.06 -16.80 10.01
N LEU A 101 6.27 -16.22 9.10
CA LEU A 101 5.37 -16.96 8.23
C LEU A 101 6.14 -17.80 7.20
N LEU A 102 7.22 -17.27 6.63
CA LEU A 102 8.12 -18.03 5.76
C LEU A 102 8.78 -19.20 6.48
N VAL A 103 9.30 -18.97 7.69
CA VAL A 103 9.89 -20.05 8.51
C VAL A 103 8.87 -21.15 8.80
N ALA A 104 7.65 -20.77 9.22
CA ALA A 104 6.58 -21.74 9.45
C ALA A 104 6.21 -22.50 8.16
N PHE A 105 6.10 -21.80 7.03
CA PHE A 105 5.80 -22.40 5.74
C PHE A 105 6.86 -23.44 5.34
N PHE A 106 8.15 -23.08 5.39
CA PHE A 106 9.24 -24.00 5.07
C PHE A 106 9.32 -25.17 6.05
N GLY A 107 9.04 -24.95 7.33
CA GLY A 107 8.96 -26.01 8.33
C GLY A 107 7.87 -27.05 8.01
N ILE A 108 6.66 -26.59 7.66
CA ILE A 108 5.55 -27.47 7.26
C ILE A 108 5.88 -28.19 5.94
N ALA A 109 6.48 -27.48 4.98
CA ALA A 109 6.89 -28.07 3.71
C ALA A 109 7.93 -29.19 3.91
N ALA A 110 8.91 -29.00 4.81
CA ALA A 110 9.89 -30.01 5.15
C ALA A 110 9.25 -31.26 5.80
N LEU A 111 8.30 -31.06 6.72
CA LEU A 111 7.54 -32.15 7.34
C LEU A 111 6.73 -32.94 6.30
N LEU A 112 6.06 -32.26 5.36
CA LEU A 112 5.36 -32.92 4.25
C LEU A 112 6.30 -33.66 3.29
N GLY A 113 7.53 -33.15 3.14
CA GLY A 113 8.61 -33.84 2.45
C GLY A 113 8.97 -35.17 3.12
N SER A 114 9.09 -35.17 4.45
CA SER A 114 9.47 -36.35 5.23
C SER A 114 8.44 -37.49 5.24
N ILE A 115 7.18 -37.21 4.88
CA ILE A 115 6.11 -38.21 4.80
C ILE A 115 5.73 -38.57 3.36
N GLU A 116 6.57 -38.23 2.38
CA GLU A 116 6.31 -38.47 0.95
C GLU A 116 4.93 -37.98 0.48
N ALA A 117 4.45 -36.87 1.03
CA ALA A 117 3.12 -36.36 0.73
C ALA A 117 2.90 -36.18 -0.80
N PRO A 118 1.73 -36.55 -1.35
CA PRO A 118 1.44 -36.46 -2.78
C PRO A 118 1.67 -35.05 -3.33
N GLY A 119 2.15 -34.96 -4.58
CA GLY A 119 2.46 -33.69 -5.24
C GLY A 119 1.32 -32.66 -5.23
N ALA A 120 0.06 -33.12 -5.34
CA ALA A 120 -1.12 -32.25 -5.25
C ALA A 120 -1.25 -31.55 -3.88
N LEU A 121 -0.95 -32.25 -2.77
CA LEU A 121 -1.02 -31.69 -1.42
C LEU A 121 0.02 -30.58 -1.23
N ARG A 122 1.18 -30.73 -1.89
CA ARG A 122 2.27 -29.75 -1.88
C ARG A 122 1.92 -28.49 -2.68
N VAL A 123 1.23 -28.63 -3.83
CA VAL A 123 0.71 -27.48 -4.59
C VAL A 123 -0.33 -26.71 -3.78
N VAL A 124 -1.23 -27.41 -3.08
CA VAL A 124 -2.20 -26.78 -2.18
C VAL A 124 -1.50 -26.03 -1.04
N LEU A 125 -0.44 -26.59 -0.46
CA LEU A 125 0.37 -25.91 0.55
C LEU A 125 0.95 -24.60 0.00
N ILE A 126 1.58 -24.64 -1.19
CA ILE A 126 2.17 -23.46 -1.84
C ILE A 126 1.09 -22.39 -2.08
N ALA A 127 -0.05 -22.76 -2.64
CA ALA A 127 -1.16 -21.85 -2.88
C ALA A 127 -1.69 -21.23 -1.56
N GLY A 128 -1.85 -22.05 -0.52
CA GLY A 128 -2.25 -21.60 0.82
C GLY A 128 -1.23 -20.66 1.46
N GLY A 129 0.07 -20.96 1.32
CA GLY A 129 1.16 -20.12 1.82
C GLY A 129 1.16 -18.73 1.19
N VAL A 130 1.08 -18.67 -0.14
CA VAL A 130 0.97 -17.41 -0.89
C VAL A 130 -0.27 -16.61 -0.47
N GLY A 131 -1.43 -17.27 -0.35
CA GLY A 131 -2.66 -16.64 0.11
C GLY A 131 -2.54 -16.06 1.53
N THR A 132 -1.92 -16.81 2.45
CA THR A 132 -1.72 -16.39 3.85
C THR A 132 -0.76 -15.20 3.93
N ILE A 133 0.33 -15.19 3.16
CA ILE A 133 1.26 -14.06 3.07
C ILE A 133 0.53 -12.80 2.58
N ALA A 134 -0.26 -12.92 1.52
CA ALA A 134 -1.03 -11.81 0.97
C ALA A 134 -2.05 -11.26 2.01
N TYR A 135 -2.72 -12.16 2.72
CA TYR A 135 -3.68 -11.81 3.76
C TYR A 135 -3.02 -11.07 4.94
N VAL A 136 -1.92 -11.61 5.49
CA VAL A 136 -1.19 -11.01 6.60
C VAL A 136 -0.63 -9.64 6.21
N LYS A 137 -0.11 -9.50 4.98
CA LYS A 137 0.34 -8.21 4.47
C LYS A 137 -0.83 -7.21 4.37
N SER A 138 -1.98 -7.61 3.84
CA SER A 138 -3.15 -6.75 3.74
C SER A 138 -3.63 -6.26 5.12
N LEU A 139 -3.71 -7.15 6.10
CA LEU A 139 -4.07 -6.81 7.47
C LEU A 139 -3.05 -5.85 8.09
N HIS A 140 -1.76 -6.11 7.88
CA HIS A 140 -0.69 -5.26 8.38
C HIS A 140 -0.79 -3.85 7.78
N ASP A 141 -0.93 -3.73 6.47
CA ASP A 141 -1.12 -2.45 5.79
C ASP A 141 -2.36 -1.71 6.33
N GLN A 142 -3.47 -2.41 6.59
CA GLN A 142 -4.68 -1.77 7.12
C GLN A 142 -4.54 -1.26 8.56
N GLN A 143 -3.82 -1.99 9.41
CA GLN A 143 -3.67 -1.68 10.85
C GLN A 143 -2.58 -0.63 11.14
N TRP A 144 -1.60 -0.51 10.24
CA TRP A 144 -0.39 0.29 10.46
C TRP A 144 -0.37 1.59 9.66
N VAL A 145 -1.32 1.83 8.75
CA VAL A 145 -1.51 3.14 8.11
C VAL A 145 -2.21 4.09 9.09
N LEU A 146 -1.57 5.23 9.37
CA LEU A 146 -2.12 6.32 10.19
C LEU A 146 -2.82 7.36 9.34
N PHE A 147 -2.25 7.69 8.19
CA PHE A 147 -2.77 8.72 7.29
C PHE A 147 -2.53 8.29 5.85
N GLU A 148 -3.54 8.42 4.99
CA GLU A 148 -3.42 8.13 3.56
C GLU A 148 -4.14 9.20 2.73
N LEU A 149 -3.47 9.70 1.69
CA LEU A 149 -4.07 10.55 0.67
C LEU A 149 -4.12 9.77 -0.64
N ASP A 150 -5.27 9.75 -1.28
CA ASP A 150 -5.44 9.19 -2.61
C ASP A 150 -6.48 9.99 -3.41
N ALA A 151 -6.74 9.63 -4.66
CA ALA A 151 -7.71 10.40 -5.45
C ALA A 151 -9.18 10.22 -5.00
N VAL A 152 -9.49 9.32 -4.05
CA VAL A 152 -10.85 9.19 -3.48
C VAL A 152 -11.04 10.16 -2.32
N GLY A 153 -10.01 10.34 -1.50
CA GLY A 153 -10.08 11.22 -0.36
C GLY A 153 -8.91 11.10 0.58
N VAL A 154 -9.19 11.47 1.83
CA VAL A 154 -8.23 11.41 2.93
C VAL A 154 -8.68 10.35 3.91
N ARG A 155 -7.80 9.39 4.19
CA ARG A 155 -8.00 8.39 5.23
C ARG A 155 -7.19 8.77 6.45
N VAL A 156 -7.88 8.95 7.56
CA VAL A 156 -7.29 9.14 8.89
C VAL A 156 -7.60 7.87 9.70
N GLU A 157 -6.56 7.10 9.99
CA GLU A 157 -6.63 5.76 10.59
C GLU A 157 -7.58 4.80 9.85
N ARG A 158 -8.81 4.63 10.37
CA ARG A 158 -9.85 3.75 9.81
C ARG A 158 -10.94 4.50 9.06
N THR A 159 -11.01 5.81 9.21
CA THR A 159 -12.08 6.65 8.65
C THR A 159 -11.62 7.27 7.34
N ILE A 160 -12.43 7.13 6.30
CA ILE A 160 -12.19 7.73 5.00
C ILE A 160 -13.12 8.93 4.84
N VAL A 161 -12.54 10.10 4.59
CA VAL A 161 -13.27 11.33 4.24
C VAL A 161 -13.11 11.57 2.75
N PRO A 162 -14.19 11.46 1.94
CA PRO A 162 -14.15 11.77 0.52
C PRO A 162 -13.74 13.23 0.29
N TRP A 163 -13.02 13.53 -0.80
CA TRP A 163 -12.57 14.91 -1.08
C TRP A 163 -13.67 15.96 -1.10
N ARG A 164 -14.86 15.61 -1.60
CA ARG A 164 -16.05 16.48 -1.61
C ARG A 164 -16.47 16.94 -0.21
N ASP A 165 -16.13 16.17 0.82
CA ASP A 165 -16.52 16.38 2.20
C ASP A 165 -15.34 16.96 3.01
N VAL A 166 -14.16 17.17 2.40
CA VAL A 166 -12.99 17.79 3.04
C VAL A 166 -13.03 19.30 2.83
N SER A 167 -13.05 20.06 3.92
CA SER A 167 -12.97 21.53 3.86
C SER A 167 -11.54 22.04 3.95
N ARG A 168 -10.68 21.37 4.73
CA ARG A 168 -9.27 21.76 4.92
C ARG A 168 -8.41 20.58 5.36
N LEU A 169 -7.13 20.59 4.98
CA LEU A 169 -6.10 19.72 5.55
C LEU A 169 -5.21 20.51 6.49
N THR A 170 -4.82 19.90 7.61
CA THR A 170 -4.03 20.55 8.66
C THR A 170 -2.76 19.79 8.97
N THR A 171 -1.67 20.52 9.19
CA THR A 171 -0.40 20.01 9.70
C THR A 171 0.08 20.90 10.84
N ASP A 172 -0.20 20.50 12.09
CA ASP A 172 0.12 21.31 13.26
C ASP A 172 1.14 20.59 14.15
N PRO A 173 2.19 21.25 14.66
CA PRO A 173 3.05 20.64 15.66
C PRO A 173 2.26 20.40 16.96
N VAL A 174 2.40 19.20 17.55
CA VAL A 174 1.69 18.81 18.80
C VAL A 174 2.64 18.50 19.95
N GLY A 175 3.93 18.38 19.68
CA GLY A 175 4.95 18.10 20.68
C GLY A 175 6.31 17.85 20.04
N PRO A 176 7.36 17.62 20.84
CA PRO A 176 8.71 17.38 20.33
C PRO A 176 8.73 16.14 19.42
N GLY A 177 9.10 16.33 18.15
CA GLY A 177 9.21 15.26 17.15
C GLY A 177 7.88 14.71 16.63
N MET A 178 6.77 15.40 16.88
CA MET A 178 5.42 14.96 16.49
C MET A 178 4.63 16.05 15.78
N THR A 179 4.11 15.70 14.60
CA THR A 179 3.21 16.52 13.80
C THR A 179 1.80 15.91 13.75
N ARG A 180 0.79 16.72 13.98
CA ARG A 180 -0.63 16.38 13.85
C ARG A 180 -1.06 16.57 12.41
N LEU A 181 -1.39 15.47 11.74
CA LEU A 181 -2.06 15.50 10.45
C LEU A 181 -3.57 15.41 10.67
N GLY A 182 -4.33 16.15 9.88
CA GLY A 182 -5.79 16.07 9.98
C GLY A 182 -6.52 16.46 8.71
N ALA A 183 -7.76 15.98 8.64
CA ALA A 183 -8.75 16.39 7.66
C ALA A 183 -9.94 16.96 8.41
N LEU A 184 -10.31 18.21 8.10
CA LEU A 184 -11.54 18.83 8.59
C LEU A 184 -12.66 18.50 7.61
N PRO A 185 -13.70 17.78 8.04
CA PRO A 185 -14.87 17.57 7.22
C PRO A 185 -15.73 18.84 7.14
N VAL A 186 -16.60 18.94 6.13
CA VAL A 186 -17.57 20.06 6.00
C VAL A 186 -18.66 19.99 7.07
N ASN A 187 -19.14 18.78 7.41
CA ASN A 187 -20.29 18.56 8.29
C ASN A 187 -20.01 17.51 9.40
N ALA A 188 -18.78 17.39 9.87
CA ALA A 188 -18.44 16.44 10.93
C ALA A 188 -17.27 16.92 11.79
N ALA A 189 -17.06 16.24 12.91
CA ALA A 189 -15.95 16.52 13.81
C ALA A 189 -14.60 16.37 13.08
N PRO A 190 -13.63 17.26 13.33
CA PRO A 190 -12.29 17.15 12.76
C PRO A 190 -11.63 15.82 13.09
N LEU A 191 -10.98 15.21 12.10
CA LEU A 191 -10.21 13.98 12.27
C LEU A 191 -8.73 14.30 12.28
N TYR A 192 -8.04 13.90 13.35
CA TYR A 192 -6.62 14.15 13.54
C TYR A 192 -5.89 12.86 13.91
N VAL A 193 -4.62 12.78 13.52
CA VAL A 193 -3.70 11.73 13.93
C VAL A 193 -2.33 12.34 14.20
N ALA A 194 -1.70 11.94 15.30
CA ALA A 194 -0.34 12.34 15.62
C ALA A 194 0.65 11.40 14.92
N VAL A 195 1.63 11.99 14.25
CA VAL A 195 2.63 11.30 13.44
C VAL A 195 4.02 11.72 13.89
N GLN A 196 4.97 10.79 13.92
CA GLN A 196 6.38 11.12 14.16
C GLN A 196 6.97 11.86 12.97
N ASP A 197 7.72 12.92 13.22
CA ASP A 197 8.34 13.73 12.16
C ASP A 197 9.31 12.92 11.29
N SER A 198 9.91 11.85 11.84
CA SER A 198 10.76 10.90 11.10
C SER A 198 10.00 10.08 10.06
N GLU A 199 8.69 9.87 10.24
CA GLU A 199 7.81 9.12 9.34
C GLU A 199 7.06 10.05 8.37
N LEU A 200 7.24 11.36 8.50
CA LEU A 200 6.56 12.39 7.72
C LEU A 200 7.58 13.15 6.86
N ASP A 201 7.56 12.91 5.55
CA ASP A 201 8.30 13.75 4.59
C ASP A 201 7.40 14.90 4.10
N PRO A 202 7.67 16.16 4.50
CA PRO A 202 6.83 17.30 4.13
C PRO A 202 6.79 17.56 2.63
N ARG A 203 7.86 17.23 1.89
CA ARG A 203 7.93 17.42 0.44
C ARG A 203 7.03 16.42 -0.27
N LEU A 204 7.04 15.16 0.18
CA LEU A 204 6.16 14.14 -0.37
C LEU A 204 4.69 14.39 -0.02
N LEU A 205 4.42 14.92 1.18
CA LEU A 205 3.08 15.33 1.58
C LEU A 205 2.57 16.48 0.70
N ALA A 206 3.35 17.56 0.56
CA ALA A 206 2.97 18.70 -0.29
C ALA A 206 2.77 18.27 -1.75
N GLY A 207 3.66 17.43 -2.27
CA GLY A 207 3.52 16.85 -3.61
C GLY A 207 2.33 15.89 -3.75
N ALA A 208 1.87 15.24 -2.68
CA ALA A 208 0.66 14.42 -2.68
C ALA A 208 -0.61 15.29 -2.64
N VAL A 209 -0.63 16.35 -1.83
CA VAL A 209 -1.72 17.32 -1.81
C VAL A 209 -1.89 17.96 -3.19
N GLY A 210 -0.80 18.42 -3.81
CA GLY A 210 -0.86 18.99 -5.17
C GLY A 210 -1.29 17.99 -6.26
N ARG A 211 -1.18 16.67 -6.01
CA ARG A 211 -1.61 15.63 -6.96
C ARG A 211 -3.05 15.18 -6.78
N PHE A 212 -3.55 15.13 -5.54
CA PHE A 212 -4.83 14.50 -5.23
C PHE A 212 -5.90 15.47 -4.73
N ALA A 213 -5.52 16.59 -4.13
CA ALA A 213 -6.49 17.52 -3.57
C ALA A 213 -7.16 18.36 -4.68
N PRO A 214 -8.49 18.51 -4.66
CA PRO A 214 -9.20 19.47 -5.51
C PRO A 214 -8.69 20.90 -5.35
N GLN A 215 -8.85 21.70 -6.41
CA GLN A 215 -8.50 23.12 -6.38
C GLN A 215 -9.21 23.83 -5.22
N GLY A 216 -8.44 24.52 -4.37
CA GLY A 216 -8.92 25.24 -3.20
C GLY A 216 -8.70 24.54 -1.86
N ILE A 217 -8.41 23.24 -1.84
CA ILE A 217 -8.00 22.55 -0.61
C ILE A 217 -6.50 22.74 -0.41
N LEU A 218 -6.15 23.57 0.56
CA LEU A 218 -4.76 23.86 0.93
C LEU A 218 -4.36 23.09 2.18
N LEU A 219 -3.10 22.65 2.19
CA LEU A 219 -2.44 22.20 3.40
C LEU A 219 -2.15 23.42 4.27
N THR A 220 -2.90 23.57 5.36
CA THR A 220 -2.68 24.68 6.28
C THR A 220 -1.77 24.21 7.40
N GLY A 221 -0.56 24.76 7.45
CA GLY A 221 0.32 24.57 8.58
C GLY A 221 -0.01 25.59 9.66
N GLY A 222 -0.09 25.17 10.91
CA GLY A 222 0.01 26.10 12.03
C GLY A 222 1.35 26.81 11.97
N GLN A 223 1.38 28.03 11.43
CA GLN A 223 2.33 29.02 11.91
C GLN A 223 2.05 29.14 13.42
N GLY A 224 2.97 28.65 14.24
CA GLY A 224 3.02 29.09 15.63
C GLY A 224 3.05 30.63 15.65
N PRO A 225 2.42 31.26 16.66
CA PRO A 225 2.33 32.71 16.72
C PRO A 225 3.72 33.33 16.65
N ALA A 226 3.82 34.44 15.92
CA ALA A 226 4.96 35.33 16.02
C ALA A 226 5.17 35.69 17.50
N THR A 227 6.31 35.28 18.06
CA THR A 227 6.93 35.87 19.24
C THR A 227 8.43 35.88 19.01
#